data_AF-A0A7W1LMN7-F1
#
_entry.id   AF-A0A7W1LMN7-F1
#
_cell.length_a   1.000
_cell.length_b   1.000
_cell.length_c   1.000
_cell.angle_alpha   90.00
_cell.angle_beta   90.00
_cell.angle_gamma   90.00
#
_symmetry.space_group_name_H-M   'P 1'
#
loop_
_entity.id
_entity.type
_entity.pdbx_description
1 polymer ?
#
loop_
_entity_poly.entity_id
_entity_poly.type
_entity_poly.pdbx_seq_one_letter_code
_entity_poly.pdbx_strand_id
1 'polypeptide(L)'
;MAATKRSKPSVPGVPSSKAPSYDEPSTPTGPLPPKPDQGGPDTLTPTGAPTGQPPESVAQQGEFLTTAHGARLTDTDHSLRVGRRGPTLLQDHHLREKVSHFDHERIPERVVHARGAGAHGVFEANGAAEGICRAAFLQAGAQTPVFVRFSTVLGSRGSADLA
;
A
#
# COMPACT_ATOMS: atom_id res chain seq x y z
N MET A 1 2.34 42.84 -3.81
CA MET A 1 1.40 41.71 -3.85
C MET A 1 2.09 40.53 -4.51
N ALA A 2 2.47 39.52 -3.72
CA ALA A 2 3.15 38.34 -4.25
C ALA A 2 2.14 37.45 -5.00
N ALA A 3 2.42 37.15 -6.26
CA ALA A 3 1.59 36.27 -7.07
C ALA A 3 1.59 34.86 -6.47
N THR A 4 0.46 34.44 -5.91
CA THR A 4 0.23 33.06 -5.50
C THR A 4 0.36 32.17 -6.73
N LYS A 5 1.47 31.44 -6.85
CA LYS A 5 1.63 30.40 -7.89
C LYS A 5 0.48 29.41 -7.72
N ARG A 6 -0.45 29.38 -8.69
CA ARG A 6 -1.47 28.33 -8.77
C ARG A 6 -0.73 27.00 -8.88
N SER A 7 -0.81 26.16 -7.85
CA SER A 7 -0.33 24.78 -7.91
C SER A 7 -1.09 24.08 -9.05
N LYS A 8 -0.36 23.43 -9.96
CA LYS A 8 -0.99 22.61 -11.00
C LYS A 8 -1.90 21.58 -10.31
N PRO A 9 -3.14 21.37 -10.78
CA PRO A 9 -4.01 20.37 -10.19
C PRO A 9 -3.36 19.00 -10.32
N SER A 10 -3.32 18.26 -9.20
CA SER A 10 -2.87 16.86 -9.19
C SER A 10 -3.83 16.04 -10.03
N VAL A 11 -3.37 15.49 -11.15
CA VAL A 11 -4.17 14.60 -12.00
C VAL A 11 -4.08 13.20 -11.41
N PRO A 12 -5.19 12.60 -10.93
CA PRO A 12 -5.17 11.23 -10.44
C PRO A 12 -4.80 10.25 -11.56
N GLY A 13 -4.04 9.21 -11.26
CA GLY A 13 -3.72 8.14 -12.21
C GLY A 13 -2.57 8.41 -13.18
N VAL A 14 -1.84 9.52 -13.04
CA VAL A 14 -0.54 9.69 -13.75
C VAL A 14 0.41 8.59 -13.27
N PRO A 15 1.14 7.87 -14.16
CA PRO A 15 1.93 6.70 -13.77
C PRO A 15 3.16 7.05 -12.90
N SER A 16 3.84 8.17 -13.17
CA SER A 16 5.07 8.59 -12.46
C SER A 16 4.91 9.94 -11.74
N SER A 17 5.69 10.18 -10.68
CA SER A 17 5.67 11.46 -9.93
C SER A 17 6.40 12.59 -10.65
N LYS A 18 7.27 12.27 -11.61
CA LYS A 18 7.95 13.20 -12.52
C LYS A 18 7.74 12.74 -13.97
N ALA A 19 7.59 13.69 -14.90
CA ALA A 19 7.56 13.38 -16.33
C ALA A 19 8.89 12.77 -16.78
N PRO A 20 8.87 11.75 -17.66
CA PRO A 20 10.10 11.19 -18.21
C PRO A 20 10.86 12.27 -18.99
N SER A 21 12.18 12.29 -18.85
CA SER A 21 13.06 13.12 -19.66
C SER A 21 13.25 12.48 -21.03
N TYR A 22 13.45 13.30 -22.07
CA TYR A 22 13.89 12.81 -23.38
C TYR A 22 15.40 12.51 -23.40
N ASP A 23 16.16 13.22 -22.57
CA ASP A 23 17.60 12.99 -22.45
C ASP A 23 17.90 11.70 -21.70
N GLU A 24 18.84 10.91 -22.22
CA GLU A 24 19.27 9.67 -21.60
C GLU A 24 19.95 9.95 -20.24
N PRO A 25 19.52 9.28 -19.15
CA PRO A 25 20.13 9.48 -17.84
C PRO A 25 21.55 8.89 -17.82
N SER A 26 22.55 9.76 -17.79
CA SER A 26 23.98 9.37 -17.73
C SER A 26 24.48 9.11 -16.30
N THR A 27 23.67 9.41 -15.29
CA THR A 27 23.98 9.20 -13.87
C THR A 27 22.90 8.35 -13.21
N PRO A 28 23.26 7.39 -12.34
CA PRO A 28 22.30 6.68 -11.52
C PRO A 28 21.44 7.69 -10.73
N THR A 29 20.13 7.49 -10.74
CA THR A 29 19.18 8.28 -9.94
C THR A 29 18.47 7.34 -8.99
N GLY A 30 18.27 7.78 -7.74
CA GLY A 30 17.49 7.02 -6.77
C GLY A 30 16.00 6.97 -7.14
N PRO A 31 15.18 6.26 -6.35
CA PRO A 31 13.73 6.24 -6.53
C PRO A 31 13.15 7.65 -6.57
N LEU A 32 12.16 7.85 -7.44
CA LEU A 32 11.43 9.11 -7.44
C LEU A 32 10.61 9.23 -6.15
N PRO A 33 10.40 10.46 -5.64
CA PRO A 33 9.57 10.65 -4.46
C PRO A 33 8.14 10.11 -4.72
N PRO A 34 7.48 9.55 -3.70
CA PRO A 34 6.11 9.07 -3.82
C PRO A 34 5.17 10.22 -4.18
N LYS A 35 4.15 9.92 -4.97
CA LYS A 35 3.03 10.84 -5.15
C LYS A 35 2.21 10.98 -3.86
N PRO A 36 1.39 12.03 -3.72
CA PRO A 36 0.47 12.16 -2.59
C PRO A 36 -0.47 10.97 -2.38
N ASP A 37 -0.82 10.24 -3.45
CA ASP A 37 -1.65 9.03 -3.42
C ASP A 37 -0.85 7.72 -3.25
N GLN A 38 0.48 7.80 -3.18
CA GLN A 38 1.41 6.68 -3.00
C GLN A 38 2.06 6.66 -1.61
N GLY A 39 1.42 7.33 -0.63
CA GLY A 39 1.87 7.32 0.75
C GLY A 39 1.86 5.92 1.36
N GLY A 40 2.80 5.67 2.28
CA GLY A 40 2.75 4.50 3.14
C GLY A 40 1.52 4.54 4.06
N PRO A 41 1.11 3.39 4.62
CA PRO A 41 0.02 3.36 5.59
C PRO A 41 0.36 4.20 6.82
N ASP A 42 -0.68 4.68 7.50
CA ASP A 42 -0.52 5.33 8.81
C ASP A 42 0.16 4.37 9.78
N THR A 43 1.17 4.88 10.48
CA THR A 43 2.01 4.10 11.40
C THR A 43 1.33 4.03 12.76
N LEU A 44 0.38 3.10 12.86
CA LEU A 44 -0.40 2.84 14.07
C LEU A 44 0.05 1.55 14.76
N THR A 45 -0.10 1.50 16.09
CA THR A 45 -0.01 0.25 16.84
C THR A 45 -1.20 -0.66 16.51
N PRO A 46 -1.17 -1.96 16.90
CA PRO A 46 -2.33 -2.85 16.76
C PRO A 46 -3.61 -2.34 17.44
N THR A 47 -3.49 -1.40 18.38
CA THR A 47 -4.62 -0.76 19.08
C THR A 47 -5.02 0.58 18.46
N GLY A 48 -4.41 1.00 17.35
CA GLY A 48 -4.70 2.26 16.67
C GLY A 48 -4.00 3.49 17.25
N ALA A 49 -3.02 3.33 18.15
CA ALA A 49 -2.28 4.47 18.69
C ALA A 49 -1.19 4.94 17.73
N PRO A 50 -0.95 6.26 17.58
CA PRO A 50 0.10 6.77 16.71
C PRO A 50 1.48 6.36 17.26
N THR A 51 2.32 5.79 16.39
CA THR A 51 3.68 5.35 16.75
C THR A 51 4.71 6.48 16.68
N GLY A 52 4.38 7.59 16.00
CA GLY A 52 5.29 8.70 15.72
C GLY A 52 6.35 8.41 14.66
N GLN A 53 6.37 7.21 14.08
CA GLN A 53 7.25 6.88 12.95
C GLN A 53 6.72 7.51 11.66
N PRO A 54 7.59 8.01 10.77
CA PRO A 54 7.15 8.52 9.48
C PRO A 54 6.54 7.37 8.66
N PRO A 55 5.44 7.58 7.90
CA PRO A 55 4.86 6.55 7.03
C PRO A 55 5.86 5.93 6.04
N GLU A 56 6.89 6.71 5.70
CA GLU A 56 7.98 6.33 4.82
C GLU A 56 8.82 5.17 5.38
N SER A 57 8.86 4.98 6.71
CA SER A 57 9.64 3.91 7.34
C SER A 57 9.08 2.51 7.07
N VAL A 58 7.81 2.42 6.68
CA VAL A 58 7.12 1.17 6.32
C VAL A 58 6.67 1.17 4.86
N ALA A 59 7.04 2.20 4.10
CA ALA A 59 6.76 2.28 2.67
C ALA A 59 7.81 1.50 1.86
N GLN A 60 7.40 0.92 0.75
CA GLN A 60 8.31 0.27 -0.22
C GLN A 60 8.93 1.30 -1.18
N GLN A 61 9.58 2.34 -0.63
CA GLN A 61 10.19 3.45 -1.38
C GLN A 61 11.71 3.57 -1.12
N GLY A 62 12.32 2.54 -0.53
CA GLY A 62 13.77 2.51 -0.27
C GLY A 62 14.60 2.47 -1.54
N GLU A 63 15.79 3.07 -1.50
CA GLU A 63 16.74 3.07 -2.63
C GLU A 63 17.23 1.67 -3.00
N PHE A 64 17.27 0.78 -2.02
CA PHE A 64 17.77 -0.58 -2.18
C PHE A 64 16.69 -1.60 -1.90
N LEU A 65 16.71 -2.68 -2.67
CA LEU A 65 15.98 -3.89 -2.32
C LEU A 65 16.59 -4.49 -1.06
N THR A 66 15.75 -4.90 -0.12
CA THR A 66 16.17 -5.54 1.13
C THR A 66 15.43 -6.86 1.36
N THR A 67 15.98 -7.69 2.21
CA THR A 67 15.22 -8.77 2.86
C THR A 67 14.20 -8.18 3.84
N ALA A 68 13.29 -9.01 4.35
CA ALA A 68 12.32 -8.66 5.39
C ALA A 68 12.98 -8.23 6.71
N HIS A 69 14.25 -8.62 6.92
CA HIS A 69 15.06 -8.21 8.08
C HIS A 69 15.90 -6.95 7.80
N GLY A 70 15.75 -6.31 6.64
CA GLY A 70 16.42 -5.07 6.29
C GLY A 70 17.84 -5.23 5.72
N ALA A 71 18.30 -6.47 5.45
CA ALA A 71 19.60 -6.66 4.82
C ALA A 71 19.52 -6.28 3.34
N ARG A 72 20.42 -5.42 2.87
CA ARG A 72 20.48 -4.98 1.47
C ARG A 72 20.81 -6.15 0.54
N LEU A 73 20.10 -6.23 -0.57
CA LEU A 73 20.28 -7.21 -1.63
C LEU A 73 20.90 -6.56 -2.86
N THR A 74 21.90 -7.23 -3.44
CA THR A 74 22.58 -6.78 -4.67
C THR A 74 22.09 -7.49 -5.92
N ASP A 75 21.58 -8.72 -5.77
CA ASP A 75 21.05 -9.55 -6.85
C ASP A 75 19.84 -10.32 -6.32
N THR A 76 18.73 -10.30 -7.05
CA THR A 76 17.54 -11.12 -6.76
C THR A 76 17.11 -11.99 -7.93
N ASP A 77 17.80 -11.94 -9.06
CA ASP A 77 17.47 -12.67 -10.28
C ASP A 77 18.12 -14.05 -10.30
N HIS A 78 19.20 -14.23 -9.51
CA HIS A 78 19.94 -15.47 -9.43
C HIS A 78 19.93 -16.07 -8.02
N SER A 79 19.77 -17.38 -7.95
CA SER A 79 20.01 -18.15 -6.72
C SER A 79 21.51 -18.34 -6.47
N LEU A 80 21.90 -18.46 -5.21
CA LEU A 80 23.23 -18.89 -4.82
C LEU A 80 23.42 -20.38 -5.16
N ARG A 81 24.44 -20.68 -5.98
CA ARG A 81 24.71 -22.03 -6.53
C ARG A 81 26.19 -22.42 -6.39
N VAL A 82 26.48 -23.71 -6.44
CA VAL A 82 27.86 -24.23 -6.55
C VAL A 82 28.38 -24.03 -7.98
N GLY A 83 28.89 -22.83 -8.27
CA GLY A 83 29.29 -22.44 -9.61
C GLY A 83 28.11 -22.19 -10.55
N ARG A 84 28.39 -21.67 -11.76
CA ARG A 84 27.37 -21.10 -12.65
C ARG A 84 26.25 -22.07 -13.09
N ARG A 85 26.55 -23.37 -13.18
CA ARG A 85 25.59 -24.43 -13.58
C ARG A 85 25.46 -25.54 -12.52
N GLY A 86 25.82 -25.25 -11.28
CA GLY A 86 25.67 -26.22 -10.18
C GLY A 86 24.32 -26.12 -9.48
N PRO A 87 24.09 -26.98 -8.47
CA PRO A 87 22.87 -26.97 -7.66
C PRO A 87 22.78 -25.71 -6.79
N THR A 88 21.56 -25.31 -6.46
CA THR A 88 21.25 -24.25 -5.49
C THR A 88 21.62 -24.68 -4.08
N LEU A 89 22.17 -23.75 -3.30
CA LEU A 89 22.60 -24.01 -1.93
C LEU A 89 21.50 -23.68 -0.92
N LEU A 90 21.31 -24.53 0.09
CA LEU A 90 20.35 -24.29 1.18
C LEU A 90 20.69 -23.03 2.02
N GLN A 91 21.96 -22.63 2.05
CA GLN A 91 22.40 -21.42 2.75
C GLN A 91 21.91 -20.12 2.10
N ASP A 92 21.30 -20.18 0.91
CA ASP A 92 20.64 -19.04 0.28
C ASP A 92 19.41 -18.62 1.10
N HIS A 93 19.62 -17.73 2.06
CA HIS A 93 18.56 -17.25 2.93
C HIS A 93 17.58 -16.33 2.18
N HIS A 94 18.07 -15.52 1.25
CA HIS A 94 17.24 -14.62 0.44
C HIS A 94 16.22 -15.40 -0.39
N LEU A 95 16.69 -16.43 -1.12
CA LEU A 95 15.79 -17.30 -1.89
C LEU A 95 14.73 -17.94 -1.01
N ARG A 96 15.15 -18.54 0.11
CA ARG A 96 14.23 -19.24 1.02
C ARG A 96 13.20 -18.29 1.61
N GLU A 97 13.62 -17.12 2.06
CA GLU A 97 12.72 -16.11 2.63
C GLU A 97 11.68 -15.65 1.60
N LYS A 98 12.12 -15.26 0.40
CA LYS A 98 11.25 -14.79 -0.68
C LYS A 98 10.22 -15.85 -1.11
N VAL A 99 10.67 -17.09 -1.34
CA VAL A 99 9.79 -18.19 -1.73
C VAL A 99 8.86 -18.57 -0.58
N SER A 100 9.35 -18.60 0.65
CA SER A 100 8.49 -18.89 1.82
C SER A 100 7.40 -17.84 1.97
N HIS A 101 7.68 -16.56 1.80
CA HIS A 101 6.66 -15.52 1.83
C HIS A 101 5.63 -15.71 0.70
N PHE A 102 6.10 -16.01 -0.51
CA PHE A 102 5.23 -16.28 -1.67
C PHE A 102 4.29 -17.47 -1.44
N ASP A 103 4.83 -18.60 -0.99
CA ASP A 103 4.08 -19.84 -0.74
C ASP A 103 2.96 -19.64 0.31
N HIS A 104 3.12 -18.63 1.19
CA HIS A 104 2.18 -18.31 2.26
C HIS A 104 1.37 -17.01 2.02
N GLU A 105 1.34 -16.47 0.79
CA GLU A 105 0.55 -15.28 0.47
C GLU A 105 -0.97 -15.49 0.61
N ARG A 106 -1.44 -16.74 0.43
CA ARG A 106 -2.86 -17.03 0.39
C ARG A 106 -3.39 -17.34 1.79
N ILE A 107 -4.26 -16.47 2.27
CA ILE A 107 -5.12 -16.72 3.43
C ILE A 107 -6.49 -17.25 2.98
N PRO A 108 -7.23 -17.96 3.86
CA PRO A 108 -8.58 -18.39 3.57
C PRO A 108 -9.48 -17.22 3.13
N GLU A 109 -10.34 -17.48 2.14
CA GLU A 109 -11.38 -16.52 1.79
C GLU A 109 -12.50 -16.48 2.83
N ARG A 110 -13.33 -15.43 2.79
CA ARG A 110 -14.51 -15.35 3.66
C ARG A 110 -15.47 -16.46 3.26
N VAL A 111 -16.12 -17.09 4.25
CA VAL A 111 -17.12 -18.17 4.03
C VAL A 111 -18.25 -17.72 3.09
N VAL A 112 -18.65 -16.45 3.19
CA VAL A 112 -19.57 -15.75 2.27
C VAL A 112 -19.00 -14.36 2.00
N HIS A 113 -19.47 -13.68 0.95
CA HIS A 113 -18.96 -12.37 0.56
C HIS A 113 -17.46 -12.38 0.22
N ALA A 114 -16.98 -13.47 -0.39
CA ALA A 114 -15.58 -13.63 -0.74
C ALA A 114 -15.14 -12.62 -1.82
N ARG A 115 -15.95 -12.46 -2.88
CA ARG A 115 -15.73 -11.43 -3.91
C ARG A 115 -16.22 -10.06 -3.42
N GLY A 116 -15.32 -9.07 -3.45
CA GLY A 116 -15.65 -7.71 -3.06
C GLY A 116 -14.47 -6.75 -3.21
N ALA A 117 -14.77 -5.46 -3.26
CA ALA A 117 -13.82 -4.36 -3.34
C ALA A 117 -14.13 -3.32 -2.27
N GLY A 118 -13.12 -2.53 -1.87
CA GLY A 118 -13.30 -1.52 -0.83
C GLY A 118 -12.72 -0.17 -1.19
N ALA A 119 -13.20 0.87 -0.50
CA ALA A 119 -12.77 2.25 -0.67
C ALA A 119 -12.75 2.97 0.69
N HIS A 120 -11.78 3.87 0.85
CA HIS A 120 -11.75 4.83 1.95
C HIS A 120 -12.64 6.03 1.64
N GLY A 121 -13.17 6.66 2.68
CA GLY A 121 -13.94 7.88 2.57
C GLY A 121 -14.13 8.56 3.92
N VAL A 122 -14.96 9.61 3.93
CA VAL A 122 -15.34 10.34 5.14
C VAL A 122 -16.86 10.39 5.21
N PHE A 123 -17.40 10.00 6.35
CA PHE A 123 -18.80 10.23 6.71
C PHE A 123 -18.92 11.56 7.45
N GLU A 124 -19.84 12.43 7.03
CA GLU A 124 -20.15 13.70 7.69
C GLU A 124 -21.57 13.70 8.23
N ALA A 125 -21.71 13.88 9.54
CA ALA A 125 -23.01 13.92 10.20
C ALA A 125 -23.69 15.28 10.05
N ASN A 126 -24.96 15.25 9.63
CA ASN A 126 -25.79 16.45 9.47
C ASN A 126 -26.50 16.91 10.76
N GLY A 127 -26.33 16.20 11.88
CA GLY A 127 -26.92 16.52 13.18
C GLY A 127 -28.34 15.99 13.43
N ALA A 128 -28.99 15.36 12.44
CA ALA A 128 -30.39 14.90 12.59
C ALA A 128 -30.59 13.85 13.70
N ALA A 129 -29.52 13.13 14.07
CA ALA A 129 -29.57 12.07 15.07
C ALA A 129 -29.19 12.52 16.50
N GLU A 130 -28.79 13.77 16.73
CA GLU A 130 -28.29 14.24 18.03
C GLU A 130 -29.31 14.07 19.17
N GLY A 131 -30.59 14.34 18.89
CA GLY A 131 -31.66 14.23 19.89
C GLY A 131 -32.08 12.79 20.23
N ILE A 132 -31.66 11.81 19.43
CA ILE A 132 -32.08 10.40 19.58
C ILE A 132 -30.91 9.43 19.81
N CYS A 133 -29.66 9.85 19.55
CA CYS A 133 -28.47 9.03 19.69
C CYS A 133 -27.28 9.82 20.24
N ARG A 134 -26.59 9.25 21.24
CA ARG A 134 -25.41 9.87 21.90
C ARG A 134 -24.07 9.47 21.26
N ALA A 135 -24.09 8.74 20.15
CA ALA A 135 -22.85 8.31 19.49
C ALA A 135 -22.11 9.53 18.92
N ALA A 136 -20.82 9.65 19.24
CA ALA A 136 -20.02 10.84 18.91
C ALA A 136 -19.93 11.12 17.39
N PHE A 137 -19.88 10.07 16.57
CA PHE A 137 -19.78 10.20 15.11
C PHE A 137 -21.06 10.77 14.46
N LEU A 138 -22.17 10.89 15.20
CA LEU A 138 -23.45 11.41 14.73
C LEU A 138 -23.72 12.86 15.14
N GLN A 139 -22.80 13.50 15.88
CA GLN A 139 -22.89 14.92 16.21
C GLN A 139 -22.76 15.78 14.95
N ALA A 140 -23.48 16.89 14.86
CA ALA A 140 -23.48 17.78 13.71
C ALA A 140 -22.05 18.23 13.37
N GLY A 141 -21.68 18.08 12.10
CA GLY A 141 -20.35 18.42 11.60
C GLY A 141 -19.24 17.42 11.95
N ALA A 142 -19.55 16.32 12.64
CA ALA A 142 -18.57 15.27 12.89
C ALA A 142 -18.14 14.60 11.58
N GLN A 143 -16.84 14.65 11.27
CA GLN A 143 -16.23 13.94 10.14
C GLN A 143 -15.55 12.67 10.64
N THR A 144 -15.99 11.52 10.15
CA THR A 144 -15.51 10.20 10.59
C THR A 144 -14.90 9.45 9.40
N PRO A 145 -13.60 9.10 9.45
CA PRO A 145 -12.99 8.24 8.44
C PRO A 145 -13.68 6.88 8.38
N VAL A 146 -14.02 6.43 7.18
CA VAL A 146 -14.66 5.13 6.96
C VAL A 146 -13.90 4.32 5.92
N PHE A 147 -13.96 3.00 6.06
CA PHE A 147 -13.57 2.05 5.03
C PHE A 147 -14.79 1.18 4.71
N VAL A 148 -15.29 1.30 3.48
CA VAL A 148 -16.47 0.55 3.02
C VAL A 148 -16.01 -0.59 2.13
N ARG A 149 -16.56 -1.79 2.34
CA ARG A 149 -16.35 -2.95 1.48
C ARG A 149 -17.67 -3.41 0.88
N PHE A 150 -17.76 -3.39 -0.45
CA PHE A 150 -18.87 -3.94 -1.23
C PHE A 150 -18.57 -5.39 -1.61
N SER A 151 -19.58 -6.23 -1.75
CA SER A 151 -19.41 -7.66 -2.07
C SER A 151 -20.66 -8.31 -2.64
N THR A 152 -20.48 -9.33 -3.47
CA THR A 152 -21.51 -10.33 -3.79
C THR A 152 -21.67 -11.30 -2.60
N VAL A 153 -22.50 -12.34 -2.70
CA VAL A 153 -22.74 -13.28 -1.57
C VAL A 153 -22.11 -14.66 -1.80
N LEU A 154 -22.55 -15.37 -2.84
CA LEU A 154 -22.26 -16.81 -3.03
C LEU A 154 -20.93 -17.10 -3.74
N GLY A 155 -20.44 -16.19 -4.59
CA GLY A 155 -19.24 -16.42 -5.39
C GLY A 155 -17.95 -16.41 -4.55
N SER A 156 -17.03 -17.33 -4.85
CA SER A 156 -15.64 -17.30 -4.36
C SER A 156 -14.92 -16.02 -4.81
N ARG A 157 -13.74 -15.71 -4.25
CA ARG A 157 -13.00 -14.46 -4.48
C ARG A 157 -12.75 -14.11 -5.96
N GLY A 158 -12.72 -15.12 -6.85
CA GLY A 158 -12.51 -14.97 -8.29
C GLY A 158 -13.78 -14.87 -9.14
N SER A 159 -14.98 -14.82 -8.56
CA SER A 159 -16.23 -14.73 -9.32
C SER A 159 -16.40 -13.37 -10.01
N ALA A 160 -17.30 -13.30 -11.01
CA ALA A 160 -17.67 -12.06 -11.67
C ALA A 160 -18.42 -11.10 -10.71
N ASP A 161 -18.34 -9.79 -10.99
CA ASP A 161 -18.99 -8.75 -10.19
C ASP A 161 -20.49 -8.59 -10.53
N LEU A 162 -20.88 -8.87 -11.78
CA LEU A 162 -22.27 -8.80 -12.27
C LEU A 162 -22.96 -10.18 -12.27
N ALA A 163 -22.54 -11.04 -11.34
CA ALA A 163 -23.09 -12.40 -11.18
C ALA A 163 -24.53 -12.40 -10.66
#